data_AF-A0A7Z1N7B6-F1
#
_entry.id   AF-A0A7Z1N7B6-F1
#
_cell.length_a   1.000
_cell.length_b   1.000
_cell.length_c   1.000
_cell.angle_alpha   90.00
_cell.angle_beta   90.00
_cell.angle_gamma   90.00
#
_symmetry.space_group_name_H-M   'P 1'
#
loop_
_entity.id
_entity.type
_entity.pdbx_description
1 polymer ?
#
loop_
_entity_poly.entity_id
_entity_poly.type
_entity_poly.pdbx_seq_one_letter_code
_entity_poly.pdbx_strand_id
1 'polypeptide(L)'
;MNHLTTETRNIQTMHLDEMNLSDALKTMNQEDQFVPKAIEPVIPNLTKVIESAIQRFNNGGRIIYIGAGTSGRLGVLDAAECVPTFNVSPNDIIGIIAGGQKAMTVAIEGAEDDAEQGAQDLKNIHLQSKDIVVGISASGRTPYVKGALDYA
;
A
#
# COMPACT_ATOMS: atom_id res chain seq x y z
N MET A 1 9.97 7.75 21.27
CA MET A 1 9.36 6.85 20.27
C MET A 1 7.88 6.77 20.58
N ASN A 2 7.04 7.44 19.79
CA ASN A 2 5.59 7.42 19.99
C ASN A 2 5.06 6.00 19.71
N HIS A 3 4.12 5.53 20.54
CA HIS A 3 3.50 4.20 20.48
C HIS A 3 2.81 3.97 19.13
N LEU A 4 3.51 3.39 18.16
CA LEU A 4 2.87 2.86 16.97
C LEU A 4 2.27 1.51 17.31
N THR A 5 0.99 1.34 16.97
CA THR A 5 0.31 0.04 17.12
C THR A 5 1.04 -1.05 16.33
N THR A 6 1.60 -0.73 15.15
CA THR A 6 2.35 -1.68 14.31
C THR A 6 3.60 -2.24 14.98
N GLU A 7 4.19 -1.52 15.93
CA GLU A 7 5.41 -1.91 16.66
C GLU A 7 5.11 -2.49 18.04
N THR A 8 3.82 -2.57 18.42
CA THR A 8 3.41 -3.08 19.72
C THR A 8 3.29 -4.60 19.67
N ARG A 9 3.77 -5.27 20.73
CA ARG A 9 3.63 -6.73 20.84
C ARG A 9 2.17 -7.11 21.07
N ASN A 10 1.68 -8.10 20.33
CA ASN A 10 0.38 -8.70 20.62
C ASN A 10 0.49 -9.62 21.84
N ILE A 11 -0.33 -9.35 22.87
CA ILE A 11 -0.34 -10.13 24.11
C ILE A 11 -0.74 -11.60 23.90
N GLN A 12 -1.53 -11.89 22.87
CA GLN A 12 -1.99 -13.24 22.55
C GLN A 12 -0.89 -14.12 21.92
N THR A 13 0.18 -13.51 21.43
CA THR A 13 1.27 -14.19 20.73
C THR A 13 2.60 -14.09 21.47
N MET A 14 2.57 -13.81 22.78
CA MET A 14 3.80 -13.60 23.58
C MET A 14 4.69 -14.84 23.69
N HIS A 15 4.13 -16.03 23.46
CA HIS A 15 4.76 -17.34 23.50
C HIS A 15 4.51 -18.13 22.20
N LEU A 16 4.34 -17.43 21.08
CA LEU A 16 4.00 -18.03 19.77
C LEU A 16 5.01 -19.11 19.33
N ASP A 17 6.29 -18.91 19.64
CA ASP A 17 7.40 -19.82 19.35
C ASP A 17 7.40 -21.10 20.21
N GLU A 18 6.66 -21.12 21.31
CA GLU A 18 6.46 -22.27 22.19
C GLU A 18 5.16 -23.04 21.90
N MET A 19 4.24 -22.45 21.12
CA MET A 19 2.97 -23.08 20.77
C MET A 19 3.17 -24.32 19.91
N ASN A 20 2.32 -25.33 20.08
CA ASN A 20 2.21 -26.37 19.06
C ASN A 20 1.62 -25.78 17.76
N LEU A 21 1.91 -26.43 16.64
CA LEU A 21 1.54 -25.92 15.32
C LEU A 21 0.03 -25.65 15.16
N SER A 22 -0.84 -26.50 15.72
CA SER A 22 -2.29 -26.31 15.59
C SER A 22 -2.75 -25.05 16.30
N ASP A 23 -2.20 -24.76 17.47
CA ASP A 23 -2.59 -23.60 18.25
C ASP A 23 -2.02 -22.32 17.65
N ALA A 24 -0.76 -22.33 17.17
CA ALA A 24 -0.19 -21.20 16.44
C ALA A 24 -1.05 -20.80 15.21
N LEU A 25 -1.49 -21.79 14.42
CA LEU A 25 -2.36 -21.55 13.27
C LEU A 25 -3.74 -21.01 13.66
N LYS A 26 -4.33 -21.50 14.74
CA LYS A 26 -5.60 -20.96 15.27
C LYS A 26 -5.43 -19.53 15.73
N THR A 27 -4.32 -19.20 16.42
CA THR A 27 -4.04 -17.84 16.88
C THR A 27 -3.88 -16.88 15.72
N MET A 28 -3.11 -17.23 14.68
CA MET A 28 -3.00 -16.40 13.47
C MET A 28 -4.36 -16.20 12.79
N ASN A 29 -5.16 -17.27 12.65
CA ASN A 29 -6.49 -17.16 12.06
C ASN A 29 -7.45 -16.29 12.89
N GLN A 30 -7.36 -16.33 14.22
CA GLN A 30 -8.14 -15.45 15.10
C GLN A 30 -7.79 -13.98 14.87
N GLU A 31 -6.51 -13.66 14.66
CA GLU A 31 -6.07 -12.29 14.33
C GLU A 31 -6.60 -11.83 12.96
N ASP A 32 -6.57 -12.70 11.94
CA ASP A 32 -7.09 -12.38 10.60
C ASP A 32 -8.57 -11.99 10.62
N GLN A 33 -9.36 -12.55 11.53
CA GLN A 33 -10.79 -12.24 11.67
C GLN A 33 -11.06 -10.79 12.10
N PHE A 34 -10.07 -10.06 12.62
CA PHE A 34 -10.21 -8.64 12.93
C PHE A 34 -10.08 -7.74 11.68
N VAL A 35 -9.43 -8.19 10.61
CA VAL A 35 -9.17 -7.35 9.43
C VAL A 35 -10.46 -6.85 8.77
N PRO A 36 -11.47 -7.68 8.46
CA PRO A 36 -12.71 -7.18 7.89
C PRO A 36 -13.46 -6.20 8.81
N LYS A 37 -13.41 -6.44 10.13
CA LYS A 37 -14.03 -5.57 11.14
C LYS A 37 -13.32 -4.22 11.25
N ALA A 38 -12.01 -4.18 11.05
CA ALA A 38 -11.24 -2.94 11.02
C ALA A 38 -11.54 -2.08 9.78
N ILE A 39 -12.01 -2.70 8.68
CA ILE A 39 -12.39 -2.00 7.46
C ILE A 39 -13.76 -1.31 7.61
N GLU A 40 -14.70 -1.91 8.32
CA GLU A 40 -16.06 -1.37 8.51
C GLU A 40 -16.11 0.13 8.90
N PRO A 41 -15.41 0.59 9.96
CA PRO A 41 -15.49 2.00 10.37
C PRO A 41 -14.85 2.97 9.37
N VAL A 42 -14.00 2.50 8.44
CA VAL A 42 -13.34 3.37 7.44
C VAL A 42 -14.08 3.45 6.12
N ILE A 43 -15.14 2.66 5.91
CA ILE A 43 -15.96 2.67 4.69
C ILE A 43 -16.40 4.09 4.29
N PRO A 44 -16.91 4.96 5.18
CA PRO A 44 -17.32 6.32 4.78
C PRO A 44 -16.18 7.17 4.20
N ASN A 45 -14.93 6.94 4.63
CA ASN A 45 -13.77 7.63 4.07
C ASN A 45 -13.35 6.99 2.74
N LEU A 46 -13.38 5.66 2.64
CA LEU A 46 -13.14 4.95 1.38
C LEU A 46 -14.13 5.38 0.30
N THR A 47 -15.42 5.55 0.63
CA THR A 47 -16.44 6.04 -0.31
C THR A 47 -16.03 7.38 -0.93
N LYS A 48 -15.62 8.35 -0.12
CA LYS A 48 -15.20 9.68 -0.62
C LYS A 48 -13.97 9.59 -1.53
N VAL A 49 -13.01 8.75 -1.17
CA VAL A 49 -11.79 8.53 -1.98
C VAL A 49 -12.16 7.89 -3.32
N ILE A 50 -13.01 6.86 -3.30
CA ILE A 50 -13.45 6.15 -4.51
C ILE A 50 -14.28 7.06 -5.41
N GLU A 51 -15.19 7.88 -4.87
CA GLU A 51 -15.95 8.86 -5.65
C GLU A 51 -15.03 9.86 -6.36
N SER A 52 -14.02 10.38 -5.67
CA SER A 52 -12.99 11.24 -6.26
C SER A 52 -12.19 10.52 -7.35
N ALA A 53 -11.87 9.23 -7.13
CA ALA A 53 -11.21 8.38 -8.12
C ALA A 53 -12.02 8.18 -9.38
N ILE A 54 -13.31 7.87 -9.25
CA ILE A 54 -14.21 7.73 -10.38
C ILE A 54 -14.25 9.04 -11.18
N GLN A 55 -14.38 10.20 -10.51
CA GLN A 55 -14.42 11.49 -11.20
C GLN A 55 -13.14 11.80 -11.98
N ARG A 56 -11.97 11.61 -11.36
CA ARG A 56 -10.67 11.87 -11.99
C ARG A 56 -10.37 10.90 -13.12
N PHE A 57 -10.67 9.62 -12.92
CA PHE A 57 -10.51 8.58 -13.93
C PHE A 57 -11.37 8.85 -15.17
N ASN A 58 -12.64 9.20 -14.97
CA ASN A 58 -13.55 9.57 -16.08
C ASN A 58 -13.11 10.82 -16.84
N ASN A 59 -12.32 11.70 -16.21
CA ASN A 59 -11.69 12.86 -16.85
C ASN A 59 -10.31 12.52 -17.47
N GLY A 60 -10.02 11.23 -17.67
CA GLY A 60 -8.80 10.72 -18.28
C GLY A 60 -7.57 10.77 -17.37
N GLY A 61 -7.75 10.86 -16.06
CA GLY A 61 -6.69 10.69 -15.08
C GLY A 61 -6.38 9.21 -14.81
N ARG A 62 -5.22 8.95 -14.21
CA ARG A 62 -4.75 7.61 -13.82
C ARG A 62 -4.90 7.38 -12.32
N ILE A 63 -4.93 6.12 -11.90
CA ILE A 63 -4.82 5.72 -10.48
C ILE A 63 -3.40 5.18 -10.25
N ILE A 64 -2.69 5.74 -9.28
CA ILE A 64 -1.28 5.41 -9.01
C ILE A 64 -1.15 4.95 -7.56
N TYR A 65 -0.80 3.68 -7.35
CA TYR A 65 -0.39 3.16 -6.06
C TYR A 65 1.10 3.36 -5.86
N ILE A 66 1.52 3.82 -4.69
CA ILE A 66 2.94 3.98 -4.36
C ILE A 66 3.22 3.49 -2.94
N GLY A 67 4.23 2.63 -2.79
CA GLY A 67 4.58 2.02 -1.52
C GLY A 67 5.97 1.40 -1.49
N ALA A 68 6.40 0.97 -0.32
CA ALA A 68 7.64 0.19 -0.15
C ALA A 68 7.33 -1.23 0.34
N GLY A 69 8.26 -2.16 0.11
CA GLY A 69 8.14 -3.54 0.59
C GLY A 69 6.80 -4.19 0.23
N THR A 70 6.14 -4.81 1.21
CA THR A 70 4.83 -5.48 1.02
C THR A 70 3.76 -4.51 0.51
N SER A 71 3.71 -3.29 1.03
CA SER A 71 2.73 -2.28 0.60
C SER A 71 2.89 -1.93 -0.88
N GLY A 72 4.12 -1.73 -1.35
CA GLY A 72 4.39 -1.50 -2.78
C GLY A 72 4.04 -2.72 -3.65
N ARG A 73 4.34 -3.94 -3.18
CA ARG A 73 4.00 -5.18 -3.91
C ARG A 73 2.49 -5.36 -4.06
N LEU A 74 1.70 -5.06 -3.02
CA LEU A 74 0.24 -5.11 -3.10
C LEU A 74 -0.32 -4.10 -4.11
N GLY A 75 0.24 -2.89 -4.17
CA GLY A 75 -0.14 -1.90 -5.20
C GLY A 75 0.19 -2.36 -6.62
N VAL A 76 1.35 -3.00 -6.83
CA VAL A 76 1.72 -3.58 -8.14
C VAL A 76 0.81 -4.76 -8.51
N LEU A 77 0.47 -5.61 -7.54
CA LEU A 77 -0.43 -6.75 -7.74
C LEU A 77 -1.81 -6.28 -8.22
N ASP A 78 -2.44 -5.34 -7.49
CA ASP A 78 -3.78 -4.82 -7.81
C ASP A 78 -3.81 -4.15 -9.21
N ALA A 79 -2.81 -3.31 -9.51
CA ALA A 79 -2.68 -2.67 -10.82
C ALA A 79 -2.55 -3.68 -11.96
N ALA A 80 -1.78 -4.75 -11.76
CA ALA A 80 -1.57 -5.79 -12.78
C ALA A 80 -2.86 -6.58 -13.06
N GLU A 81 -3.68 -6.85 -12.04
CA GLU A 81 -4.94 -7.60 -12.19
C GLU A 81 -6.06 -6.79 -12.85
N CYS A 82 -6.01 -5.46 -12.79
CA CYS A 82 -7.02 -4.62 -13.44
C CYS A 82 -7.05 -4.75 -14.97
N VAL A 83 -5.88 -4.91 -15.62
CA VAL A 83 -5.77 -5.03 -17.08
C VAL A 83 -6.60 -6.20 -17.62
N PRO A 84 -6.39 -7.46 -17.20
CA PRO A 84 -7.20 -8.58 -17.70
C PRO A 84 -8.63 -8.59 -17.14
N THR A 85 -8.88 -8.01 -15.97
CA THR A 85 -10.19 -8.09 -15.29
C THR A 85 -11.19 -7.08 -15.88
N PHE A 86 -10.73 -5.86 -16.16
CA PHE A 86 -11.58 -4.74 -16.59
C PHE A 86 -11.25 -4.25 -18.01
N ASN A 87 -10.27 -4.86 -18.67
CA ASN A 87 -9.84 -4.50 -20.03
C ASN A 87 -9.42 -3.02 -20.14
N VAL A 88 -8.76 -2.51 -19.10
CA VAL A 88 -8.16 -1.17 -19.06
C VAL A 88 -6.75 -1.19 -19.63
N SER A 89 -6.23 -0.02 -20.00
CA SER A 89 -4.83 0.12 -20.42
C SER A 89 -3.88 -0.14 -19.24
N PRO A 90 -2.69 -0.72 -19.45
CA PRO A 90 -1.65 -0.83 -18.42
C PRO A 90 -1.19 0.51 -17.82
N ASN A 91 -1.54 1.63 -18.47
CA ASN A 91 -1.23 2.98 -17.99
C ASN A 91 -2.38 3.63 -17.20
N ASP A 92 -3.55 3.00 -17.14
CA ASP A 92 -4.72 3.54 -16.44
C ASP A 92 -4.58 3.37 -14.91
N ILE A 93 -3.97 2.26 -14.48
CA ILE A 93 -3.71 1.92 -13.09
C ILE A 93 -2.27 1.46 -12.95
N ILE A 94 -1.47 2.15 -12.12
CA ILE A 94 -0.02 1.98 -12.03
C ILE A 94 0.38 1.66 -10.59
N GLY A 95 1.15 0.60 -10.39
CA GLY A 95 1.80 0.31 -9.11
C GLY A 95 3.28 0.69 -9.14
N ILE A 96 3.71 1.49 -8.17
CA ILE A 96 5.11 1.91 -7.98
C ILE A 96 5.61 1.37 -6.65
N ILE A 97 6.79 0.73 -6.69
CA ILE A 97 7.46 0.17 -5.53
C ILE A 97 8.83 0.81 -5.33
N ALA A 98 9.13 1.23 -4.10
CA ALA A 98 10.44 1.72 -3.71
C ALA A 98 11.54 0.68 -4.04
N GLY A 99 12.62 1.12 -4.67
CA GLY A 99 13.68 0.23 -5.18
C GLY A 99 13.38 -0.41 -6.54
N GLY A 100 12.26 -0.06 -7.18
CA GLY A 100 11.91 -0.43 -8.54
C GLY A 100 11.65 -1.93 -8.74
N GLN A 101 11.71 -2.40 -9.99
CA GLN A 101 11.31 -3.78 -10.34
C GLN A 101 12.06 -4.86 -9.56
N LYS A 102 13.32 -4.63 -9.18
CA LYS A 102 14.10 -5.58 -8.36
C LYS A 102 13.47 -5.80 -6.98
N ALA A 103 12.80 -4.78 -6.42
CA ALA A 103 12.12 -4.85 -5.14
C ALA A 103 10.94 -5.83 -5.14
N MET A 104 10.42 -6.23 -6.31
CA MET A 104 9.35 -7.22 -6.41
C MET A 104 9.78 -8.59 -5.89
N THR A 105 11.02 -9.00 -6.13
CA THR A 105 11.52 -10.33 -5.79
C THR A 105 12.56 -10.34 -4.67
N VAL A 106 13.26 -9.22 -4.46
CA VAL A 106 14.30 -9.10 -3.43
C VAL A 106 14.09 -7.82 -2.64
N ALA A 107 14.02 -7.89 -1.31
CA ALA A 107 13.95 -6.69 -0.49
C ALA A 107 15.19 -5.80 -0.70
N ILE A 108 14.98 -4.50 -0.84
CA ILE A 108 16.05 -3.51 -1.00
C ILE A 108 16.13 -2.71 0.30
N GLU A 109 17.24 -2.86 1.01
CA GLU A 109 17.50 -2.15 2.26
C GLU A 109 17.59 -0.63 2.03
N GLY A 110 16.95 0.16 2.90
CA GLY A 110 16.95 1.62 2.84
C GLY A 110 16.08 2.26 1.75
N ALA A 111 15.47 1.47 0.84
CA ALA A 111 14.62 2.03 -0.22
C ALA A 111 13.40 2.78 0.32
N GLU A 112 12.90 2.39 1.49
CA GLU A 112 11.73 3.01 2.12
C GLU A 112 12.04 4.36 2.80
N ASP A 113 13.33 4.63 3.07
CA ASP A 113 13.81 5.82 3.76
C ASP A 113 14.11 7.00 2.82
N ASP A 114 14.11 6.76 1.50
CA ASP A 114 14.42 7.78 0.49
C ASP A 114 13.15 8.55 0.06
N ALA A 115 12.90 9.69 0.72
CA ALA A 115 11.78 10.56 0.39
C ALA A 115 11.91 11.22 -1.00
N GLU A 116 13.12 11.57 -1.43
CA GLU A 116 13.34 12.22 -2.73
C GLU A 116 13.02 11.28 -3.88
N GLN A 117 13.36 9.99 -3.73
CA GLN A 117 13.05 8.96 -4.72
C GLN A 117 11.54 8.79 -4.93
N GLY A 118 10.72 8.91 -3.88
CA GLY A 118 9.25 8.85 -4.01
C GLY A 118 8.69 9.93 -4.94
N ALA A 119 9.15 11.18 -4.76
CA ALA A 119 8.80 12.28 -5.66
C ALA A 119 9.37 12.07 -7.08
N GLN A 120 10.59 11.54 -7.18
CA GLN A 120 11.24 11.29 -8.46
C GLN A 120 10.51 10.22 -9.28
N ASP A 121 10.00 9.17 -8.65
CA ASP A 121 9.26 8.11 -9.35
C ASP A 121 7.95 8.64 -9.94
N LEU A 122 7.25 9.54 -9.23
CA LEU A 122 6.06 10.23 -9.75
C LEU A 122 6.40 11.16 -10.92
N LYS A 123 7.56 11.84 -10.88
CA LYS A 123 8.05 12.65 -12.02
C LYS A 123 8.34 11.77 -13.23
N ASN A 124 8.97 10.61 -13.03
CA ASN A 124 9.35 9.70 -14.11
C ASN A 124 8.14 9.16 -14.90
N ILE A 125 7.00 8.99 -14.24
CA ILE A 125 5.73 8.62 -14.89
C ILE A 125 4.91 9.83 -15.35
N HIS A 126 5.49 11.03 -15.32
CA HIS A 126 4.88 12.30 -15.74
C HIS A 126 3.53 12.54 -15.04
N LEU A 127 3.47 12.44 -13.71
CA LEU A 127 2.26 12.71 -12.91
C LEU A 127 1.57 14.00 -13.38
N GLN A 128 0.26 13.91 -13.59
CA GLN A 128 -0.60 15.01 -13.99
C GLN A 128 -1.56 15.39 -12.86
N SER A 129 -2.03 16.65 -12.84
CA SER A 129 -2.96 17.14 -11.82
C SER A 129 -4.32 16.42 -11.77
N LYS A 130 -4.68 15.72 -12.86
CA LYS A 130 -5.87 14.88 -12.97
C LYS A 130 -5.71 13.47 -12.42
N ASP A 131 -4.47 13.02 -12.15
CA ASP A 131 -4.21 11.69 -11.61
C ASP A 131 -4.59 11.62 -10.12
N ILE A 132 -4.64 10.40 -9.58
CA ILE A 132 -4.70 10.14 -8.14
C ILE A 132 -3.49 9.36 -7.72
N VAL A 133 -2.86 9.79 -6.61
CA VAL A 133 -1.81 9.06 -5.93
C VAL A 133 -2.37 8.50 -4.62
N VAL A 134 -2.23 7.19 -4.44
CA VAL A 134 -2.59 6.46 -3.23
C VAL A 134 -1.29 5.93 -2.59
N GLY A 135 -0.87 6.59 -1.52
CA GLY A 135 0.29 6.16 -0.74
C GLY A 135 -0.06 5.04 0.24
N ILE A 136 0.68 3.94 0.20
CA ILE A 136 0.42 2.75 1.01
C ILE A 136 1.57 2.52 1.99
N SER A 137 1.29 2.66 3.29
CA SER A 137 2.23 2.39 4.38
C SER A 137 1.48 1.94 5.63
N ALA A 138 1.83 0.78 6.17
CA ALA A 138 1.23 0.29 7.43
C ALA A 138 1.62 1.17 8.63
N SER A 139 2.86 1.67 8.66
CA SER A 139 3.34 2.54 9.75
C SER A 139 2.82 3.97 9.64
N GLY A 140 2.31 4.37 8.46
CA GLY A 140 1.84 5.72 8.17
C GLY A 140 2.94 6.78 8.11
N ARG A 141 4.23 6.38 8.20
CA ARG A 141 5.36 7.31 8.30
C ARG A 141 6.53 6.99 7.36
N THR A 142 6.34 6.07 6.42
CA THR A 142 7.39 5.66 5.47
C THR A 142 7.88 6.88 4.65
N PRO A 143 9.16 7.29 4.76
CA PRO A 143 9.67 8.50 4.09
C PRO A 143 9.46 8.51 2.57
N TYR A 144 9.70 7.40 1.88
CA TYR A 144 9.44 7.26 0.43
C TYR A 144 8.00 7.62 0.05
N VAL A 145 7.03 7.06 0.79
CA VAL A 145 5.59 7.32 0.56
C VAL A 145 5.25 8.77 0.89
N LYS A 146 5.79 9.29 1.98
CA LYS A 146 5.59 10.69 2.37
C LYS A 146 6.11 11.65 1.29
N GLY A 147 7.33 11.45 0.79
CA GLY A 147 7.91 12.30 -0.24
C GLY A 147 7.14 12.26 -1.57
N ALA A 148 6.58 11.10 -1.92
CA ALA A 148 5.67 10.98 -3.06
C ALA A 148 4.38 11.80 -2.86
N LEU A 149 3.74 11.68 -1.68
CA LEU A 149 2.50 12.43 -1.37
C LEU A 149 2.73 13.93 -1.19
N ASP A 150 3.88 14.35 -0.68
CA ASP A 150 4.24 15.78 -0.59
C ASP A 150 4.44 16.42 -1.97
N TYR A 151 4.81 15.62 -2.98
CA TYR A 151 4.98 16.08 -4.38
C TYR A 151 3.67 16.11 -5.18
N ALA A 152 2.75 15.19 -4.91
CA ALA A 152 1.50 14.99 -5.66
C ALA A 152 0.45 16.09 -5.39
#